data_AF-A0A2M8N5G0-F1
#
_entry.id   AF-A0A2M8N5G0-F1
#
_cell.length_a   1.000
_cell.length_b   1.000
_cell.length_c   1.000
_cell.angle_alpha   90.00
_cell.angle_beta   90.00
_cell.angle_gamma   90.00
#
_symmetry.space_group_name_H-M   'P 1'
#
loop_
_entity.id
_entity.type
_entity.pdbx_description
1 polymer ?
#
loop_
_entity_poly.entity_id
_entity_poly.type
_entity_poly.pdbx_seq_one_letter_code
_entity_poly.pdbx_strand_id
1 'polypeptide(L)'
;DYRSVDPLFGSNDDFDKLLASAHQLNLKIIIDMVLSHTSIEHPWFKESRSSKDNPKYDWYVWADAKPDGAPPNNWVSVFGGSAWEWDKTRQQYYLHNFLKEQPDLNYHNNDVQKAVLDECRYWLDKGVDGFRLDVINFIVHDQKLRDNPPKDPEKEGYATQLEKPDPYNNQHHIYDKSRPEAL
;
A
#
# COMPACT_ATOMS: atom_id res chain seq x y z
N ASP A 1 4.02 -10.44 -7.70
CA ASP A 1 2.74 -11.09 -8.04
C ASP A 1 2.24 -11.71 -6.74
N TYR A 2 1.01 -11.43 -6.34
CA TYR A 2 0.46 -11.87 -5.05
C TYR A 2 0.32 -13.39 -4.91
N ARG A 3 0.23 -14.13 -6.03
CA ARG A 3 -0.10 -15.58 -6.00
C ARG A 3 1.09 -16.48 -6.30
N SER A 4 2.29 -15.89 -6.40
CA SER A 4 3.50 -16.57 -6.84
C SER A 4 4.63 -16.36 -5.84
N VAL A 5 5.28 -17.45 -5.43
CA VAL A 5 6.54 -17.40 -4.70
C VAL A 5 7.63 -16.83 -5.62
N ASP A 6 8.43 -15.90 -5.11
CA ASP A 6 9.56 -15.35 -5.86
C ASP A 6 10.59 -16.46 -6.16
N PRO A 7 11.13 -16.55 -7.40
CA PRO A 7 12.10 -17.59 -7.78
C PRO A 7 13.34 -17.65 -6.89
N LEU A 8 13.72 -16.55 -6.22
CA LEU A 8 14.81 -16.55 -5.24
C LEU A 8 14.53 -17.48 -4.05
N PHE A 9 13.25 -17.64 -3.68
CA PHE A 9 12.81 -18.47 -2.55
C PHE A 9 12.31 -19.86 -2.97
N GLY A 10 12.17 -20.11 -4.28
CA GLY A 10 11.73 -21.39 -4.83
C GLY A 10 10.46 -21.26 -5.68
N SER A 11 9.56 -22.23 -5.57
CA SER A 11 8.31 -22.29 -6.34
C SER A 11 7.08 -22.44 -5.45
N ASN A 12 5.88 -22.30 -6.03
CA ASN A 12 4.63 -22.60 -5.33
C ASN A 12 4.58 -24.06 -4.85
N ASP A 13 5.16 -25.01 -5.59
CA ASP A 13 5.24 -26.41 -5.19
C ASP A 13 6.13 -26.61 -3.96
N ASP A 14 7.18 -25.81 -3.82
CA ASP A 14 8.04 -25.87 -2.64
C ASP A 14 7.33 -25.29 -1.40
N PHE A 15 6.53 -24.23 -1.59
CA PHE A 15 5.65 -23.74 -0.55
C PHE A 15 4.59 -24.78 -0.14
N ASP A 16 4.00 -25.50 -1.09
CA ASP A 16 3.05 -26.58 -0.81
C ASP A 16 3.67 -27.70 0.06
N LYS A 17 4.91 -28.09 -0.25
CA LYS A 17 5.66 -29.07 0.56
C LYS A 17 5.92 -28.54 1.97
N LEU A 18 6.29 -27.26 2.11
CA LEU A 18 6.50 -26.61 3.40
C LEU A 18 5.22 -26.62 4.23
N LEU A 19 4.10 -26.21 3.63
CA LEU A 19 2.80 -26.15 4.29
C LEU A 19 2.37 -27.54 4.80
N ALA A 20 2.42 -28.55 3.92
CA ALA A 20 2.09 -29.93 4.28
C ALA A 20 2.99 -30.48 5.40
N SER A 21 4.29 -30.21 5.33
CA SER A 21 5.25 -30.68 6.36
C SER A 21 5.00 -30.01 7.71
N ALA A 22 4.70 -28.71 7.73
CA ALA A 22 4.35 -27.99 8.95
C ALA A 22 3.07 -28.55 9.59
N HIS A 23 2.04 -28.81 8.78
CA HIS A 23 0.78 -29.38 9.27
C HIS A 23 0.94 -30.81 9.81
N GLN A 24 1.80 -31.66 9.21
CA GLN A 24 2.13 -32.98 9.75
C GLN A 24 2.76 -32.91 11.16
N LEU A 25 3.44 -31.80 11.46
CA LEU A 25 4.02 -31.51 12.77
C LEU A 25 3.06 -30.76 13.70
N ASN A 26 1.78 -30.63 13.32
CA ASN A 26 0.76 -29.86 14.04
C ASN A 26 1.16 -28.39 14.27
N LEU A 27 1.93 -27.82 13.35
CA LEU A 27 2.28 -26.40 13.31
C LEU A 27 1.31 -25.65 12.40
N LYS A 28 1.13 -24.36 12.67
CA LYS A 28 0.31 -23.44 11.89
C LYS A 28 1.20 -22.48 11.11
N ILE A 29 0.85 -22.20 9.86
CA ILE A 29 1.59 -21.28 8.99
C ILE A 29 0.76 -20.01 8.80
N ILE A 30 1.30 -18.90 9.26
CA ILE A 30 0.84 -17.56 8.90
C ILE A 30 1.79 -16.96 7.88
N ILE A 31 1.28 -16.18 6.93
CA ILE A 31 2.10 -15.44 5.97
C ILE A 31 1.84 -13.93 6.08
N ASP A 32 2.78 -13.15 5.56
CA ASP A 32 2.63 -11.71 5.45
C ASP A 32 1.79 -11.35 4.21
N MET A 33 0.86 -10.40 4.36
CA MET A 33 0.07 -9.86 3.27
C MET A 33 0.25 -8.34 3.21
N VAL A 34 0.95 -7.88 2.18
CA VAL A 34 1.21 -6.46 1.92
C VAL A 34 0.15 -5.94 0.96
N LEU A 35 -0.94 -5.40 1.51
CA LEU A 35 -2.16 -5.08 0.74
C LEU A 35 -2.36 -3.57 0.52
N SER A 36 -1.62 -2.69 1.20
CA SER A 36 -1.74 -1.23 1.04
C SER A 36 -1.27 -0.74 -0.33
N HIS A 37 -0.28 -1.41 -0.91
CA HIS A 37 0.38 -1.00 -2.15
C HIS A 37 0.91 -2.22 -2.91
N THR A 38 1.16 -2.02 -4.21
CA THR A 38 1.85 -3.00 -5.06
C THR A 38 3.12 -2.40 -5.63
N SER A 39 3.98 -3.20 -6.25
CA SER A 39 5.07 -2.66 -7.08
C SER A 39 4.54 -1.87 -8.29
N ILE A 40 5.27 -0.84 -8.75
CA ILE A 40 5.05 -0.22 -10.07
C ILE A 40 5.11 -1.23 -11.23
N GLU A 41 5.79 -2.36 -11.04
CA GLU A 41 5.88 -3.43 -12.03
C GLU A 41 4.65 -4.33 -12.06
N HIS A 42 3.75 -4.19 -11.07
CA HIS A 42 2.54 -4.98 -10.97
C HIS A 42 1.61 -4.74 -12.17
N PRO A 43 0.98 -5.79 -12.74
CA PRO A 43 0.07 -5.63 -13.87
C PRO A 43 -1.04 -4.61 -13.63
N TRP A 44 -1.55 -4.53 -12.39
CA TRP A 44 -2.58 -3.56 -12.03
C TRP A 44 -2.11 -2.11 -12.20
N PHE A 45 -0.89 -1.77 -11.76
CA PHE A 45 -0.37 -0.40 -11.89
C PHE A 45 -0.07 -0.07 -13.36
N LYS A 46 0.54 -1.01 -14.09
CA LYS A 46 0.81 -0.87 -15.53
C LYS A 46 -0.46 -0.60 -16.33
N GLU A 47 -1.54 -1.32 -16.04
CA GLU A 47 -2.84 -1.09 -16.67
C GLU A 47 -3.43 0.25 -16.22
N SER A 48 -3.47 0.52 -14.91
CA SER A 48 -4.01 1.76 -14.34
C SER A 48 -3.39 3.01 -14.97
N ARG A 49 -2.06 3.06 -15.09
CA ARG A 49 -1.35 4.22 -15.65
C ARG A 49 -1.47 4.40 -17.16
N SER A 50 -2.00 3.40 -17.89
CA SER A 50 -1.95 3.37 -19.36
C SER A 50 -2.90 4.36 -20.03
N SER A 51 -4.06 4.65 -19.44
CA SER A 51 -5.08 5.55 -20.00
C SER A 51 -6.10 5.96 -18.93
N LYS A 52 -7.06 6.84 -19.28
CA LYS A 52 -8.19 7.16 -18.40
C LYS A 52 -9.39 6.21 -18.52
N ASP A 53 -9.41 5.38 -19.56
CA ASP A 53 -10.57 4.57 -19.94
C ASP A 53 -10.41 3.07 -19.62
N ASN A 54 -9.29 2.68 -19.00
CA ASN A 54 -9.06 1.28 -18.65
C ASN A 54 -9.81 0.85 -17.37
N PRO A 55 -10.15 -0.44 -17.22
CA PRO A 55 -10.89 -0.93 -16.05
C PRO A 55 -10.20 -0.70 -14.70
N LYS A 56 -8.88 -0.48 -14.71
CA LYS A 56 -8.07 -0.23 -13.49
C LYS A 56 -7.71 1.24 -13.31
N TYR A 57 -8.36 2.13 -14.04
CA TYR A 57 -8.08 3.56 -14.00
C TYR A 57 -8.05 4.10 -12.56
N ASP A 58 -9.02 3.69 -11.75
CA ASP A 58 -9.19 4.14 -10.37
C ASP A 58 -8.76 3.08 -9.33
N TRP A 59 -7.81 2.20 -9.68
CA TRP A 59 -7.30 1.18 -8.75
C TRP A 59 -6.18 1.70 -7.83
N TYR A 60 -5.57 2.83 -8.18
CA TYR A 60 -4.54 3.50 -7.38
C TYR A 60 -4.97 4.93 -7.12
N VAL A 61 -4.37 5.58 -6.13
CA VAL A 61 -4.72 6.96 -5.78
C VAL A 61 -4.01 7.92 -6.73
N TRP A 62 -4.78 8.51 -7.65
CA TRP A 62 -4.29 9.47 -8.63
C TRP A 62 -4.86 10.86 -8.36
N ALA A 63 -4.04 11.89 -8.54
CA ALA A 63 -4.44 13.28 -8.38
C ALA A 63 -3.78 14.17 -9.44
N ASP A 64 -4.51 15.18 -9.91
CA ASP A 64 -3.92 16.21 -10.76
C ASP A 64 -2.92 17.05 -9.95
N ALA A 65 -1.92 17.59 -10.65
CA ALA A 65 -1.04 18.60 -10.07
C ALA A 65 -1.81 19.88 -9.73
N LYS A 66 -1.28 20.64 -8.77
CA LYS A 66 -1.70 22.03 -8.57
C LYS A 66 -1.40 22.88 -9.83
N PRO A 67 -2.01 24.08 -9.98
CA PRO A 67 -1.78 24.93 -11.14
C PRO A 67 -0.31 25.32 -11.39
N ASP A 68 0.52 25.31 -10.35
CA ASP A 68 1.96 25.56 -10.39
C ASP A 68 2.80 24.29 -10.67
N GLY A 69 2.14 23.14 -10.87
CA GLY A 69 2.76 21.85 -11.10
C GLY A 69 3.16 21.11 -9.81
N ALA A 70 2.88 21.65 -8.63
CA ALA A 70 3.23 21.01 -7.37
C ALA A 70 2.30 19.81 -7.03
N PRO A 71 2.74 18.90 -6.13
CA PRO A 71 1.88 17.86 -5.54
C PRO A 71 0.57 18.40 -4.95
N PRO A 72 -0.48 17.56 -4.88
CA PRO A 72 -1.83 17.99 -4.46
C PRO A 72 -1.90 18.44 -2.99
N ASN A 73 -1.03 17.95 -2.12
CA ASN A 73 -0.96 18.31 -0.70
C ASN A 73 0.44 18.12 -0.13
N ASN A 74 0.59 18.30 1.17
CA ASN A 74 1.85 18.26 1.90
C ASN A 74 2.24 16.87 2.41
N TRP A 75 1.56 15.78 2.03
CA TRP A 75 1.86 14.45 2.57
C TRP A 75 3.29 14.01 2.25
N VAL A 76 3.92 13.35 3.21
CA VAL A 76 5.33 12.95 3.18
C VAL A 76 5.42 11.43 3.18
N SER A 77 6.31 10.87 2.37
CA SER A 77 6.61 9.44 2.41
C SER A 77 7.32 9.07 3.71
N VAL A 78 7.02 7.89 4.26
CA VAL A 78 7.68 7.30 5.44
C VAL A 78 9.20 7.24 5.27
N PHE A 79 9.70 7.12 4.05
CA PHE A 79 11.14 7.07 3.75
C PHE A 79 11.72 8.41 3.27
N GLY A 80 10.95 9.49 3.40
CA GLY A 80 11.34 10.86 3.09
C GLY A 80 10.95 11.31 1.68
N GLY A 81 10.81 12.62 1.53
CA GLY A 81 10.31 13.25 0.31
C GLY A 81 8.79 13.31 0.23
N SER A 82 8.28 13.84 -0.88
CA SER A 82 6.84 13.87 -1.18
C SER A 82 6.27 12.45 -1.18
N ALA A 83 5.05 12.26 -0.67
CA ALA A 83 4.28 11.02 -0.86
C ALA A 83 3.68 10.91 -2.27
N TRP A 84 3.94 11.89 -3.14
CA TRP A 84 3.41 11.97 -4.49
C TRP A 84 4.53 11.98 -5.52
N GLU A 85 4.44 11.09 -6.50
CA GLU A 85 5.35 10.99 -7.64
C GLU A 85 4.60 11.27 -8.94
N TRP A 86 5.22 12.06 -9.83
CA TRP A 86 4.62 12.43 -11.11
C TRP A 86 4.78 11.33 -12.15
N ASP A 87 3.66 10.88 -12.71
CA ASP A 87 3.66 9.93 -13.82
C ASP A 87 3.59 10.65 -15.16
N LYS A 88 4.64 10.49 -15.99
CA LYS A 88 4.71 11.14 -17.31
C LYS A 88 3.71 10.58 -18.33
N THR A 89 3.29 9.32 -18.19
CA THR A 89 2.33 8.67 -19.11
C THR A 89 0.92 9.16 -18.81
N ARG A 90 0.55 9.19 -17.53
CA ARG A 90 -0.79 9.59 -17.08
C ARG A 90 -0.95 11.10 -16.89
N GLN A 91 0.17 11.82 -16.78
CA GLN A 91 0.22 13.25 -16.46
C GLN A 91 -0.56 13.60 -15.18
N GLN A 92 -0.39 12.77 -14.16
CA GLN A 92 -0.97 12.92 -12.83
C GLN A 92 0.05 12.45 -11.79
N TYR A 93 -0.12 12.90 -10.55
CA TYR A 93 0.58 12.32 -9.40
C TYR A 93 -0.10 11.03 -8.94
N TYR A 94 0.68 10.05 -8.52
CA TYR A 94 0.17 8.90 -7.75
C TYR A 94 0.71 8.93 -6.32
N LEU A 95 -0.10 8.45 -5.38
CA LEU A 95 0.29 8.32 -3.97
C LEU A 95 1.23 7.12 -3.78
N HIS A 96 2.26 7.33 -2.97
CA HIS A 96 3.11 6.29 -2.40
C HIS A 96 3.50 6.68 -0.96
N ASN A 97 2.99 5.93 0.03
CA ASN A 97 3.32 6.14 1.44
C ASN A 97 4.76 5.73 1.77
N PHE A 98 5.35 4.85 0.96
CA PHE A 98 6.70 4.32 1.12
C PHE A 98 7.56 4.70 -0.08
N LEU A 99 8.22 3.73 -0.74
CA LEU A 99 9.02 4.00 -1.92
C LEU A 99 8.13 4.39 -3.11
N LYS A 100 8.64 5.22 -4.02
CA LYS A 100 7.92 5.55 -5.27
C LYS A 100 7.62 4.31 -6.11
N GLU A 101 8.42 3.25 -5.98
CA GLU A 101 8.19 1.95 -6.60
C GLU A 101 7.01 1.18 -5.97
N GLN A 102 6.37 1.72 -4.92
CA GLN A 102 5.26 1.13 -4.16
C GLN A 102 3.99 2.02 -4.19
N PRO A 103 3.33 2.19 -5.35
CA PRO A 103 2.08 2.95 -5.45
C PRO A 103 0.96 2.34 -4.60
N ASP A 104 0.27 3.19 -3.86
CA ASP A 104 -0.83 2.81 -2.96
C ASP A 104 -2.14 2.53 -3.73
N LEU A 105 -2.79 1.44 -3.35
CA LEU A 105 -4.08 1.04 -3.87
C LEU A 105 -5.18 1.97 -3.37
N ASN A 106 -6.18 2.23 -4.21
CA ASN A 106 -7.34 3.05 -3.84
C ASN A 106 -8.43 2.19 -3.19
N TYR A 107 -8.42 2.08 -1.86
CA TYR A 107 -9.45 1.32 -1.13
C TYR A 107 -10.84 1.93 -1.13
N HIS A 108 -11.03 3.16 -1.60
CA HIS A 108 -12.38 3.69 -1.85
C HIS A 108 -13.07 3.01 -3.03
N ASN A 109 -12.31 2.29 -3.86
CA ASN A 109 -12.82 1.49 -4.96
C ASN A 109 -13.18 0.07 -4.52
N ASN A 110 -14.46 -0.30 -4.64
CA ASN A 110 -14.94 -1.64 -4.27
C ASN A 110 -14.31 -2.77 -5.08
N ASP A 111 -13.87 -2.52 -6.32
CA ASP A 111 -13.18 -3.52 -7.14
C ASP A 111 -11.80 -3.85 -6.58
N VAL A 112 -11.10 -2.85 -6.02
CA VAL A 112 -9.83 -3.03 -5.32
C VAL A 112 -10.04 -3.85 -4.05
N GLN A 113 -11.05 -3.50 -3.25
CA GLN A 113 -11.38 -4.26 -2.03
C GLN A 113 -11.66 -5.73 -2.37
N LYS A 114 -12.47 -5.97 -3.40
CA LYS A 114 -12.77 -7.32 -3.88
C LYS A 114 -11.51 -8.05 -4.36
N ALA A 115 -10.69 -7.42 -5.19
CA ALA A 115 -9.48 -8.02 -5.72
C ALA A 115 -8.51 -8.43 -4.60
N VAL A 116 -8.27 -7.54 -3.64
CA VAL A 116 -7.42 -7.81 -2.47
C VAL A 116 -7.97 -8.96 -1.62
N LEU A 117 -9.28 -8.99 -1.36
CA LEU A 117 -9.90 -10.10 -0.64
C LEU A 117 -9.80 -11.43 -1.40
N ASP A 118 -9.86 -11.39 -2.73
CA ASP A 118 -9.67 -12.57 -3.58
C ASP A 118 -8.20 -13.06 -3.53
N GLU A 119 -7.20 -12.17 -3.39
CA GLU A 119 -5.80 -12.56 -3.13
C GLU A 119 -5.64 -13.24 -1.77
N CYS A 120 -6.28 -12.73 -0.72
CA CYS A 120 -6.33 -13.39 0.58
C CYS A 120 -7.00 -14.76 0.48
N ARG A 121 -8.15 -14.85 -0.20
CA ARG A 121 -8.89 -16.10 -0.37
C ARG A 121 -8.05 -17.16 -1.06
N TYR A 122 -7.29 -16.81 -2.09
CA TYR A 122 -6.40 -17.75 -2.78
C TYR A 122 -5.44 -18.48 -1.81
N TRP A 123 -4.81 -17.74 -0.88
CA TRP A 123 -3.88 -18.34 0.09
C TRP A 123 -4.60 -19.13 1.18
N LEU A 124 -5.78 -18.69 1.64
CA LEU A 124 -6.61 -19.45 2.57
C LEU A 124 -7.07 -20.77 1.95
N ASP A 125 -7.54 -20.75 0.70
CA ASP A 125 -7.98 -21.94 -0.04
C ASP A 125 -6.81 -22.93 -0.27
N LYS A 126 -5.58 -22.43 -0.37
CA LYS A 126 -4.35 -23.24 -0.43
C LYS A 126 -4.01 -23.92 0.90
N GLY A 127 -4.55 -23.41 2.03
CA GLY A 127 -4.41 -23.98 3.36
C GLY A 127 -3.56 -23.16 4.34
N VAL A 128 -3.23 -21.91 4.02
CA VAL A 128 -2.59 -20.99 4.98
C VAL A 128 -3.53 -20.75 6.17
N ASP A 129 -2.99 -20.73 7.38
CA ASP A 129 -3.78 -20.70 8.63
C ASP A 129 -4.10 -19.28 9.12
N GLY A 130 -3.49 -18.25 8.51
CA GLY A 130 -3.78 -16.86 8.83
C GLY A 130 -2.81 -15.87 8.19
N PHE A 131 -3.05 -14.59 8.43
CA PHE A 131 -2.26 -13.50 7.87
C PHE A 131 -1.75 -12.54 8.94
N ARG A 132 -0.52 -12.06 8.72
CA ARG A 132 -0.06 -10.79 9.27
C ARG A 132 -0.35 -9.72 8.21
N LEU A 133 -1.15 -8.72 8.54
CA LEU A 133 -1.51 -7.64 7.62
C LEU A 133 -0.52 -6.49 7.77
N ASP A 134 0.37 -6.32 6.79
CA ASP A 134 1.35 -5.24 6.81
C ASP A 134 0.67 -3.88 6.62
N VAL A 135 1.14 -2.90 7.40
CA VAL A 135 0.77 -1.47 7.28
C VAL A 135 -0.73 -1.24 7.09
N ILE A 136 -1.58 -2.06 7.71
CA ILE A 136 -3.03 -2.06 7.47
C ILE A 136 -3.69 -0.70 7.78
N ASN A 137 -3.08 0.09 8.65
CA ASN A 137 -3.54 1.44 8.96
C ASN A 137 -3.29 2.45 7.82
N PHE A 138 -2.59 2.11 6.75
CA PHE A 138 -2.33 2.99 5.60
C PHE A 138 -3.29 2.79 4.42
N ILE A 139 -4.18 1.79 4.47
CA ILE A 139 -4.99 1.40 3.31
C ILE A 139 -6.01 2.47 2.86
N VAL A 140 -6.47 3.34 3.76
CA VAL A 140 -7.41 4.42 3.42
C VAL A 140 -6.76 5.78 3.63
N HIS A 141 -6.93 6.66 2.64
CA HIS A 141 -6.55 8.07 2.66
C HIS A 141 -7.81 8.98 2.68
N ASP A 142 -7.64 10.25 3.04
CA ASP A 142 -8.69 11.26 2.95
C ASP A 142 -9.03 11.62 1.50
N GLN A 143 -10.25 11.37 1.04
CA GLN A 143 -10.69 11.67 -0.34
C GLN A 143 -10.61 13.17 -0.70
N LYS A 144 -10.63 14.06 0.31
CA LYS A 144 -10.47 15.50 0.09
C LYS A 144 -9.02 15.93 -0.06
N LEU A 145 -8.07 15.00 0.10
CA LEU A 145 -6.63 15.22 0.00
C LEU A 145 -6.15 16.41 0.85
N ARG A 146 -6.72 16.61 2.04
CA ARG A 146 -6.35 17.74 2.90
C ARG A 146 -4.91 17.61 3.41
N ASP A 147 -4.24 18.74 3.54
CA ASP A 147 -2.92 18.82 4.16
C ASP A 147 -2.96 18.30 5.61
N ASN A 148 -1.95 17.50 5.98
CA ASN A 148 -1.74 17.13 7.37
C ASN A 148 -1.28 18.35 8.18
N PRO A 149 -1.81 18.54 9.41
CA PRO A 149 -1.29 19.54 10.31
C PRO A 149 0.14 19.18 10.77
N PRO A 150 0.94 20.18 11.20
CA PRO A 150 2.22 19.91 11.84
C PRO A 150 2.03 19.10 13.12
N LYS A 151 3.06 18.34 13.49
CA LYS A 151 3.10 17.63 14.77
C LYS A 151 3.02 18.62 15.94
N ASP A 152 2.24 18.26 16.95
CA ASP A 152 2.21 18.98 18.23
C ASP A 152 3.52 18.73 19.00
N PRO A 153 4.33 19.78 19.28
CA PRO A 153 5.61 19.62 19.96
C PRO A 153 5.47 19.11 21.39
N GLU A 154 4.29 19.23 22.02
CA GLU A 154 4.04 18.79 23.39
C GLU A 154 3.54 17.33 23.47
N LYS A 155 3.18 16.72 22.33
CA LYS A 155 2.75 15.31 22.29
C LYS A 155 3.92 14.39 22.00
N GLU A 156 4.26 13.56 22.98
CA GLU A 156 5.21 12.46 22.83
C GLU A 156 4.64 11.38 21.88
N GLY A 157 5.54 10.79 21.07
CA GLY A 157 5.21 9.77 20.08
C GLY A 157 5.79 10.10 18.70
N TYR A 158 6.71 9.28 18.20
CA TYR A 158 7.14 9.36 16.81
C TYR A 158 6.13 8.62 15.91
N ALA A 159 5.89 9.14 14.71
CA ALA A 159 4.97 8.51 13.77
C ALA A 159 5.53 7.22 13.15
N THR A 160 6.84 6.97 13.33
CA THR A 160 7.61 5.83 12.84
C THR A 160 8.65 5.37 13.87
N GLN A 161 9.28 4.21 13.61
CA GLN A 161 10.41 3.67 14.39
C GLN A 161 11.73 4.45 14.17
N LEU A 162 11.72 5.54 13.39
CA LEU A 162 12.90 6.32 13.10
C LEU A 162 13.07 7.38 14.20
N GLU A 163 13.99 7.12 15.13
CA GLU A 163 14.33 7.99 16.29
C GLU A 163 15.02 9.32 15.89
N LYS A 164 15.05 9.67 14.61
CA LYS A 164 15.74 10.85 14.09
C LYS A 164 14.76 11.95 13.64
N PRO A 165 15.19 13.23 13.68
CA PRO A 165 14.46 14.31 13.03
C PRO A 165 14.28 13.97 11.54
N ASP A 166 13.04 13.74 11.14
CA ASP A 166 12.65 13.30 9.81
C ASP A 166 11.43 14.12 9.40
N PRO A 167 11.38 14.72 8.19
CA PRO A 167 10.20 15.42 7.70
C PRO A 167 8.88 14.70 7.92
N TYR A 168 8.86 13.36 7.84
CA TYR A 168 7.66 12.57 8.13
C TYR A 168 7.22 12.78 9.58
N ASN A 169 8.13 12.62 10.54
CA ASN A 169 7.86 12.81 11.97
C ASN A 169 7.45 14.24 12.38
N ASN A 170 7.52 15.22 11.48
CA ASN A 170 7.07 16.59 11.72
C ASN A 170 5.59 16.80 11.40
N GLN A 171 4.86 15.78 10.95
CA GLN A 171 3.43 15.85 10.66
C GLN A 171 2.60 15.06 11.67
N HIS A 172 1.40 15.57 11.96
CA HIS A 172 0.36 14.80 12.60
C HIS A 172 -0.50 14.14 11.51
N HIS A 173 -0.18 12.88 11.24
CA HIS A 173 -0.74 12.05 10.16
C HIS A 173 -2.19 11.63 10.41
N ILE A 174 -3.13 12.53 10.15
CA ILE A 174 -4.57 12.29 10.35
C ILE A 174 -5.35 12.12 9.04
N TYR A 175 -4.79 12.55 7.91
CA TYR A 175 -5.45 12.50 6.60
C TYR A 175 -4.87 11.46 5.64
N ASP A 176 -3.66 10.96 5.90
CA ASP A 176 -2.94 10.00 5.05
C ASP A 176 -2.90 8.58 5.62
N LYS A 177 -3.25 8.37 6.89
CA LYS A 177 -3.38 7.05 7.52
C LYS A 177 -4.38 7.03 8.68
N SER A 178 -4.68 5.83 9.16
CA SER A 178 -5.56 5.53 10.30
C SER A 178 -6.93 6.21 10.19
N ARG A 179 -7.44 6.29 8.97
CA ARG A 179 -8.71 6.92 8.64
C ARG A 179 -9.86 6.13 9.29
N PRO A 180 -10.90 6.79 9.83
CA PRO A 180 -12.02 6.11 10.49
C PRO A 180 -12.69 5.03 9.64
N GLU A 181 -12.66 5.18 8.32
CA GLU A 181 -13.22 4.24 7.36
C GLU A 181 -12.48 2.89 7.33
N ALA A 182 -11.26 2.81 7.87
CA ALA A 182 -10.44 1.60 7.95
C ALA A 182 -10.42 0.96 9.35
N LEU A 183 -11.12 1.53 10.34
CA LEU A 183 -11.19 1.08 11.75
C LEU A 183 -12.53 0.40 12.05
#